data_AF-F2L333-F1
#
_entry.id   AF-F2L333-F1
#
_cell.length_a   1.000
_cell.length_b   1.000
_cell.length_c   1.000
_cell.angle_alpha   90.00
_cell.angle_beta   90.00
_cell.angle_gamma   90.00
#
_symmetry.space_group_name_H-M   'P 1'
#
loop_
_entity.id
_entity.type
_entity.pdbx_description
1 polymer ?
#
loop_
_entity_poly.entity_id
_entity_poly.type
_entity_poly.pdbx_seq_one_letter_code
_entity_poly.pdbx_strand_id
1 'polypeptide(L)' 'MIEVVGLVGLALVAGGWALTIIRRSPPPPLDLTTVYFAGSVALTIYAAWERDVVFTTLNAASAVLSLINIFRAVRRAKV' A
#
# COMPACT_ATOMS: atom_id res chain seq x y z
N MET A 1 -15.66 -16.81 -6.48
CA MET A 1 -16.47 -15.87 -5.66
C MET A 1 -15.65 -15.21 -4.56
N ILE A 2 -14.89 -15.96 -3.75
CA ILE A 2 -14.05 -15.40 -2.68
C ILE A 2 -12.88 -14.54 -3.20
N GLU A 3 -12.31 -14.90 -4.34
CA GLU A 3 -11.19 -14.19 -4.97
C GLU A 3 -11.53 -12.76 -5.36
N VAL A 4 -12.73 -12.53 -5.92
CA VAL A 4 -13.24 -11.19 -6.25
C VAL A 4 -13.32 -10.32 -4.99
N VAL A 5 -13.72 -10.89 -3.85
CA VAL A 5 -13.75 -10.17 -2.58
C VAL A 5 -12.33 -9.78 -2.14
N GLY A 6 -11.36 -10.69 -2.29
CA GLY A 6 -9.95 -10.40 -2.01
C GLY A 6 -9.39 -9.28 -2.90
N LEU A 7 -9.67 -9.33 -4.21
CA LEU A 7 -9.23 -8.30 -5.16
C LEU A 7 -9.88 -6.94 -4.87
N VAL A 8 -11.19 -6.91 -4.61
CA VAL A 8 -11.89 -5.67 -4.24
C VAL A 8 -11.34 -5.12 -2.93
N GLY A 9 -11.13 -5.97 -1.93
CA GLY A 9 -10.53 -5.57 -0.66
C GLY A 9 -9.16 -4.93 -0.86
N LEU A 10 -8.28 -5.56 -1.64
CA LEU A 10 -6.95 -5.05 -1.89
C LEU A 10 -6.95 -3.75 -2.73
N ALA A 11 -7.87 -3.64 -3.71
CA ALA A 11 -8.07 -2.41 -4.46
C ALA A 11 -8.54 -1.25 -3.55
N LEU A 12 -9.45 -1.51 -2.61
CA LEU A 12 -9.91 -0.52 -1.63
C LEU A 12 -8.78 -0.08 -0.70
N VAL A 13 -7.93 -1.01 -0.26
CA VAL A 13 -6.72 -0.68 0.52
C VAL A 13 -5.79 0.24 -0.28
N ALA A 14 -5.43 -0.15 -1.50
CA ALA A 14 -4.58 0.68 -2.36
C ALA A 14 -5.21 2.08 -2.56
N GLY A 15 -6.52 2.13 -2.78
CA GLY A 15 -7.30 3.36 -2.86
C GLY A 15 -7.23 4.21 -1.58
N GLY A 16 -7.28 3.60 -0.40
CA GLY A 16 -7.10 4.29 0.88
C GLY A 16 -5.76 5.02 0.97
N TRP A 17 -4.66 4.35 0.59
CA TRP A 17 -3.34 5.00 0.52
C TRP A 17 -3.32 6.14 -0.49
N ALA A 18 -3.89 5.94 -1.69
CA ALA A 18 -3.97 6.97 -2.70
C ALA A 18 -4.78 8.19 -2.24
N LEU A 19 -5.92 7.98 -1.56
CA LEU A 19 -6.78 9.05 -1.06
C LEU A 19 -6.07 9.95 -0.06
N THR A 20 -5.24 9.38 0.84
CA THR A 20 -4.45 10.19 1.79
C THR A 20 -3.49 11.14 1.07
N ILE A 21 -3.00 10.76 -0.12
CA ILE A 21 -2.09 11.56 -0.96
C ILE A 21 -2.88 12.60 -1.75
N ILE A 22 -3.89 12.16 -2.48
CA ILE A 22 -4.72 13.03 -3.35
C ILE A 22 -5.38 14.15 -2.55
N ARG A 23 -5.93 13.83 -1.37
CA ARG A 23 -6.59 14.80 -0.50
C ARG A 23 -5.62 15.64 0.33
N ARG A 24 -4.31 15.42 0.20
CA ARG A 24 -3.26 16.04 1.04
C ARG A 24 -3.53 15.92 2.53
N SER A 25 -4.23 14.86 2.96
CA SER A 25 -4.50 14.57 4.37
C SER A 25 -3.18 14.34 5.12
N PRO A 26 -3.13 14.56 6.44
CA PRO A 26 -1.97 14.18 7.25
C PRO A 26 -1.60 12.71 6.95
N PRO A 27 -0.30 12.39 6.73
CA PRO A 27 0.11 11.03 6.49
C PRO A 27 -0.21 10.16 7.73
N PRO A 28 -0.56 8.87 7.55
CA PRO A 28 -0.76 7.97 8.68
C PRO A 28 0.50 7.81 9.54
N PRO A 29 0.38 7.25 10.76
CA PRO A 29 1.54 6.99 11.64
C PRO A 29 2.67 6.25 10.91
N LEU A 30 3.91 6.68 11.16
CA LEU A 30 5.09 6.22 10.41
C LEU A 30 5.37 4.73 10.66
N ASP A 31 5.25 4.29 11.90
CA ASP A 31 5.38 2.91 12.34
C ASP A 31 4.37 1.99 11.61
N LEU A 32 3.10 2.37 11.62
CA LEU A 32 2.04 1.64 10.92
C LEU A 32 2.29 1.57 9.41
N THR A 33 2.61 2.70 8.79
CA THR A 33 2.84 2.77 7.35
C THR A 33 4.06 1.94 6.93
N THR A 34 5.10 1.90 7.77
CA THR A 34 6.32 1.10 7.53
C THR A 34 6.03 -0.40 7.57
N VAL A 35 5.26 -0.86 8.56
CA VAL A 35 4.83 -2.27 8.62
C VAL A 35 3.98 -2.62 7.40
N TYR A 36 3.09 -1.71 6.99
CA TYR A 36 2.24 -1.92 5.81
C TYR A 36 3.05 -2.01 4.52
N PHE A 37 4.06 -1.15 4.37
CA PHE A 37 4.99 -1.17 3.24
C PHE A 37 5.74 -2.51 3.18
N ALA A 38 6.34 -2.95 4.29
CA ALA A 38 7.06 -4.22 4.35
C ALA A 38 6.15 -5.42 4.02
N GLY A 39 4.94 -5.45 4.57
CA GLY A 39 3.94 -6.47 4.25
C GLY A 39 3.54 -6.46 2.77
N SER A 40 3.31 -5.30 2.19
CA SER A 40 2.96 -5.17 0.77
C SER A 40 4.09 -5.66 -0.14
N VAL A 41 5.35 -5.34 0.18
CA VAL A 41 6.52 -5.85 -0.57
C VAL A 41 6.60 -7.38 -0.51
N ALA A 42 6.45 -7.96 0.69
CA ALA A 42 6.47 -9.42 0.86
C ALA A 42 5.34 -10.09 0.06
N LEU A 43 4.13 -9.53 0.09
CA LEU A 43 2.98 -10.02 -0.68
C LEU A 43 3.17 -9.85 -2.19
N THR A 44 3.81 -8.77 -2.65
CA THR A 44 4.18 -8.61 -4.07
C THR A 44 5.13 -9.71 -4.51
N ILE A 45 6.17 -10.02 -3.72
CA ILE A 45 7.14 -11.08 -4.04
C ILE A 45 6.43 -12.44 -4.11
N TYR A 46 5.59 -12.74 -3.11
CA TYR A 46 4.80 -13.96 -3.09
C TYR A 46 3.87 -14.07 -4.31
N ALA A 47 3.09 -13.03 -4.61
CA ALA A 47 2.18 -13.04 -5.75
C ALA A 47 2.91 -13.20 -7.09
N ALA A 48 4.09 -12.57 -7.22
CA ALA A 48 4.93 -12.71 -8.41
C ALA A 48 5.45 -14.13 -8.57
N TRP A 49 5.82 -14.80 -7.48
CA TRP A 49 6.21 -16.22 -7.46
C TRP A 49 5.07 -17.12 -7.93
N GLU A 50 3.85 -16.86 -7.46
CA GLU A 50 2.62 -17.55 -7.86
C GLU A 50 2.14 -17.17 -9.28
N ARG A 51 2.79 -16.21 -9.95
CA ARG A 51 2.40 -15.64 -11.25
C ARG A 51 1.00 -15.01 -11.26
N ASP A 52 0.51 -14.55 -10.11
CA ASP A 52 -0.75 -13.81 -10.00
C ASP A 52 -0.51 -12.34 -10.34
N VAL A 53 -0.79 -11.97 -11.59
CA VAL A 53 -0.54 -10.62 -12.11
C VAL A 53 -1.38 -9.57 -11.39
N VAL A 54 -2.64 -9.88 -11.05
CA VAL A 54 -3.56 -8.90 -10.47
C VAL A 54 -3.16 -8.63 -9.02
N PHE A 55 -2.94 -9.67 -8.23
CA PHE A 55 -2.53 -9.54 -6.83
C PHE A 55 -1.13 -8.94 -6.71
N THR A 56 -0.22 -9.27 -7.64
CA THR A 56 1.10 -8.62 -7.76
C THR A 56 0.95 -7.12 -7.96
N THR A 57 0.13 -6.71 -8.93
CA THR A 57 -0.05 -5.30 -9.30
C THR A 57 -0.64 -4.50 -8.14
N LEU A 58 -1.67 -5.03 -7.48
CA LEU A 58 -2.34 -4.33 -6.37
C LEU A 58 -1.46 -4.22 -5.12
N ASN A 59 -0.67 -5.25 -4.79
CA ASN A 59 0.30 -5.17 -3.70
C ASN A 59 1.46 -4.23 -4.03
N ALA A 60 1.95 -4.25 -5.29
CA ALA A 60 3.01 -3.35 -5.72
C ALA A 60 2.55 -1.88 -5.66
N ALA A 61 1.32 -1.60 -6.10
CA ALA A 61 0.71 -0.27 -5.96
C ALA A 61 0.61 0.14 -4.48
N SER A 62 0.16 -0.77 -3.62
CA SER A 62 0.09 -0.52 -2.17
C SER A 62 1.46 -0.24 -1.55
N ALA A 63 2.51 -0.95 -1.97
CA ALA A 63 3.88 -0.71 -1.55
C ALA A 63 4.38 0.69 -1.99
N VAL A 64 4.17 1.07 -3.25
CA VAL A 64 4.57 2.40 -3.74
C VAL A 64 3.81 3.52 -3.00
N LEU A 65 2.50 3.37 -2.83
CA LEU A 65 1.67 4.40 -2.18
C LEU A 65 1.98 4.54 -0.68
N SER A 66 2.22 3.43 0.03
CA SER A 66 2.67 3.46 1.43
C SER A 66 4.07 4.06 1.56
N LEU A 67 4.99 3.76 0.64
CA LEU A 67 6.32 4.37 0.60
C LEU A 67 6.26 5.90 0.41
N ILE A 68 5.40 6.39 -0.48
CA ILE A 68 5.15 7.84 -0.63
C ILE A 68 4.67 8.45 0.70
N ASN A 69 3.77 7.77 1.42
CA ASN A 69 3.28 8.22 2.72
C ASN A 69 4.37 8.21 3.80
N ILE A 70 5.29 7.23 3.79
CA ILE A 70 6.48 7.22 4.66
C ILE A 70 7.31 8.48 4.41
N PHE A 71 7.62 8.81 3.15
CA PHE A 71 8.37 10.03 2.83
C PHE A 71 7.66 11.30 3.29
N ARG A 72 6.32 11.36 3.16
CA ARG A 72 5.52 12.49 3.66
C ARG A 72 5.57 12.60 5.18
N ALA A 73 5.45 11.48 5.90
CA ALA A 73 5.52 11.44 7.35
C ALA A 73 6.89 11.86 7.88
N VAL A 74 7.98 11.34 7.30
CA VAL A 74 9.36 11.70 7.67
C VAL A 74 9.64 13.19 7.41
N ARG A 75 9.17 13.74 6.28
CA ARG A 75 9.31 15.17 6.01
C ARG A 75 8.58 16.03 7.03
N ARG A 76 7.39 15.61 7.48
CA ARG A 76 6.60 16.34 8.48
C ARG A 76 7.22 16.27 9.88
N ALA A 77 7.83 15.15 10.26
CA ALA A 77 8.48 15.00 11.57
C ALA A 77 9.77 15.81 11.72
N LYS A 78 10.37 16.24 10.60
CA LYS A 78 11.55 17.09 10.57
C LYS A 78 11.23 18.60 10.61
N VAL A 79 9.96 18.98 10.45
CA VAL A 79 9.46 20.36 10.50
C VAL A 79 8.83 20.59 11.86
#